data_AF-A0A645JZV3-F1
#
_entry.id   AF-A0A645JZV3-F1
#
_cell.length_a   1.000
_cell.length_b   1.000
_cell.length_c   1.000
_cell.angle_alpha   90.00
_cell.angle_beta   90.00
_cell.angle_gamma   90.00
#
_symmetry.space_group_name_H-M   'P 1'
#
loop_
_entity.id
_entity.type
_entity.pdbx_description
1 polymer ?
#
loop_
_entity_poly.entity_id
_entity_poly.type
_entity_poly.pdbx_seq_one_letter_code
_entity_poly.pdbx_strand_id
1 'polypeptide(L)'
;MAMVAAAVANDGQLAAPALISQITDKDGKVVSQAGEPVLTQALSQEVAATVKAMMIQNVKSGGSSYRSLDRNSGAGKTGTAQFEVSDGTRVHAWFIGFAPQKNPRIAFAVVMEDLADVKENTGAQQAIPVVRDLLNYWNSR
;
A
#
# COMPACT_ATOMS: atom_id res chain seq x y z
N MET A 1 -5.61 4.05 4.39
CA MET A 1 -5.42 3.38 3.09
C MET A 1 -4.52 2.15 3.12
N ALA A 2 -3.34 2.18 3.77
CA ALA A 2 -2.46 0.98 3.82
C ALA A 2 -3.16 -0.26 4.40
N MET A 3 -3.99 -0.09 5.44
CA MET A 3 -4.79 -1.17 6.00
C MET A 3 -5.81 -1.78 5.02
N VAL A 4 -6.32 -1.02 4.06
CA VAL A 4 -7.22 -1.54 3.01
C VAL A 4 -6.45 -2.49 2.10
N ALA A 5 -5.27 -2.08 1.64
CA ALA A 5 -4.39 -2.93 0.86
C ALA A 5 -3.95 -4.17 1.66
N ALA A 6 -3.67 -4.01 2.96
CA ALA A 6 -3.34 -5.11 3.86
C ALA A 6 -4.49 -6.11 3.99
N ALA A 7 -5.73 -5.65 4.14
CA ALA A 7 -6.90 -6.53 4.22
C ALA A 7 -7.09 -7.35 2.95
N VAL A 8 -6.94 -6.74 1.76
CA VAL A 8 -6.96 -7.47 0.48
C VAL A 8 -5.81 -8.49 0.39
N ALA A 9 -4.62 -8.10 0.85
CA ALA A 9 -3.46 -8.97 0.88
C ALA A 9 -3.64 -10.17 1.82
N ASN A 10 -4.29 -9.94 2.97
CA ASN A 10 -4.51 -10.87 4.08
C ASN A 10 -5.87 -11.57 4.01
N ASP A 11 -6.29 -11.95 2.80
CA ASP A 11 -7.49 -12.75 2.53
C ASP A 11 -8.78 -12.20 3.17
N GLY A 12 -8.88 -10.87 3.22
CA GLY A 12 -10.03 -10.12 3.73
C GLY A 12 -9.96 -9.81 5.22
N GLN A 13 -8.97 -10.31 5.96
CA GLN A 13 -8.80 -10.05 7.39
C GLN A 13 -8.11 -8.70 7.63
N LEU A 14 -8.81 -7.80 8.31
CA LEU A 14 -8.27 -6.52 8.74
C LEU A 14 -7.61 -6.68 10.11
N ALA A 15 -6.29 -6.64 10.16
CA ALA A 15 -5.52 -6.66 11.42
C ALA A 15 -5.48 -5.28 12.07
N ALA A 16 -5.39 -5.25 13.40
CA ALA A 16 -5.11 -4.02 14.14
C ALA A 16 -3.66 -3.60 13.88
N PRO A 17 -3.40 -2.34 13.49
CA PRO A 17 -2.04 -1.87 13.31
C PRO A 17 -1.33 -1.76 14.66
N ALA A 18 -0.10 -2.25 14.75
CA ALA A 18 0.76 -2.13 15.91
C ALA A 18 2.08 -1.45 15.54
N LEU A 19 2.46 -0.41 16.28
CA LEU A 19 3.74 0.28 16.11
C LEU A 19 4.82 -0.25 17.08
N ILE A 20 4.42 -0.65 18.28
CA ILE A 20 5.31 -1.19 19.31
C ILE A 20 5.27 -2.71 19.18
N SER A 21 6.39 -3.34 18.80
CA SER A 21 6.48 -4.81 18.71
C SER A 21 6.67 -5.47 20.07
N GLN A 22 7.41 -4.81 20.98
CA GLN A 22 7.74 -5.34 22.29
C GLN A 22 8.12 -4.22 23.25
N ILE A 23 7.81 -4.40 24.53
CA ILE A 23 8.28 -3.58 25.65
C ILE A 23 9.18 -4.46 26.51
N THR A 24 10.38 -3.97 26.82
CA THR A 24 11.32 -4.61 27.74
C THR A 24 11.55 -3.76 28.97
N ASP A 25 11.82 -4.41 30.11
CA ASP A 25 12.33 -3.71 31.29
C ASP A 25 13.81 -3.33 31.15
N LYS A 26 14.37 -2.71 32.20
CA LYS A 26 15.77 -2.26 32.26
C LYS A 26 16.79 -3.40 32.13
N ASP A 27 16.37 -4.63 32.40
CA ASP A 27 17.22 -5.83 32.36
C ASP A 27 17.04 -6.57 31.01
N GLY A 28 16.28 -6.01 30.07
CA GLY A 28 16.02 -6.58 28.74
C GLY A 28 14.93 -7.64 28.72
N LYS A 29 14.23 -7.88 29.84
CA LYS A 29 13.18 -8.90 29.91
C LYS A 29 11.90 -8.37 29.26
N VAL A 30 11.27 -9.22 28.44
CA VAL A 30 9.99 -8.91 27.80
C VAL A 30 8.89 -8.77 28.85
N VAL A 31 8.25 -7.60 28.90
CA VAL A 31 7.09 -7.35 29.78
C VAL A 31 5.78 -7.23 29.00
N SER A 32 5.86 -6.94 27.71
CA SER A 32 4.72 -6.94 26.79
C SER A 32 5.21 -7.19 25.36
N GLN A 33 4.40 -7.88 24.56
CA GLN A 33 4.66 -8.13 23.14
C GLN A 33 3.37 -7.89 22.36
N ALA A 34 3.49 -7.28 21.19
CA ALA A 34 2.35 -7.11 20.29
C ALA A 34 1.86 -8.48 19.81
N GLY A 35 0.55 -8.70 19.93
CA GLY A 35 -0.12 -9.76 19.19
C GLY A 35 -0.48 -9.30 17.78
N GLU A 36 -1.16 -10.18 17.04
CA GLU A 36 -1.77 -9.88 15.74
C GLU A 36 -3.31 -9.92 15.84
N PRO A 37 -3.96 -9.00 16.57
CA PRO A 37 -5.41 -9.07 16.70
C PRO A 37 -6.08 -8.75 15.36
N VAL A 38 -6.95 -9.64 14.90
CA VAL A 38 -7.86 -9.39 13.79
C VAL A 38 -9.01 -8.52 14.30
N LEU A 39 -9.16 -7.33 13.72
CA LEU A 39 -10.28 -6.44 14.04
C LEU A 39 -11.59 -6.98 13.46
N THR A 40 -11.56 -7.42 12.19
CA THR A 40 -12.73 -7.94 11.50
C THR A 40 -12.37 -8.65 10.19
N GLN A 41 -13.31 -9.45 9.67
CA GLN A 41 -13.31 -9.96 8.30
C GLN A 41 -13.98 -8.92 7.39
N ALA A 42 -13.20 -8.02 6.79
CA ALA A 42 -13.72 -6.93 5.97
C ALA A 42 -14.24 -7.38 4.60
N LEU A 43 -13.69 -8.47 4.06
CA LEU A 43 -14.06 -9.08 2.77
C LEU A 43 -14.14 -10.59 2.95
N SER A 44 -14.97 -11.32 2.21
CA SER A 44 -14.79 -12.77 2.13
C SER A 44 -13.45 -13.11 1.47
N GLN A 45 -12.92 -14.31 1.73
CA GLN A 45 -11.68 -14.76 1.09
C GLN A 45 -11.79 -14.75 -0.44
N GLU A 46 -12.95 -15.14 -0.98
CA GLU A 46 -13.22 -15.10 -2.43
C GLU A 46 -13.15 -13.68 -2.98
N VAL A 47 -13.83 -12.72 -2.35
CA VAL A 47 -13.80 -11.31 -2.77
C VAL A 47 -12.39 -10.75 -2.65
N ALA A 48 -11.66 -11.04 -1.56
CA ALA A 48 -10.28 -10.62 -1.39
C ALA A 48 -9.38 -11.20 -2.50
N ALA A 49 -9.55 -12.46 -2.88
CA ALA A 49 -8.81 -13.09 -3.96
C ALA A 49 -9.11 -12.44 -5.32
N THR A 50 -10.38 -12.12 -5.61
CA THR A 50 -10.76 -11.40 -6.84
C THR A 50 -10.12 -10.02 -6.90
N VAL A 51 -10.20 -9.23 -5.82
CA VAL A 51 -9.61 -7.88 -5.76
C VAL A 51 -8.08 -7.95 -5.86
N LYS A 52 -7.45 -8.93 -5.18
CA LYS A 52 -6.01 -9.23 -5.27
C LYS A 52 -5.61 -9.48 -6.73
N ALA A 53 -6.36 -10.30 -7.46
CA ALA A 53 -6.12 -10.55 -8.89
C ALA A 53 -6.26 -9.29 -9.76
N MET A 54 -7.26 -8.45 -9.50
CA MET A 54 -7.45 -7.17 -10.22
C MET A 54 -6.29 -6.20 -9.95
N MET A 55 -5.81 -6.10 -8.71
CA MET A 55 -4.66 -5.25 -8.35
C MET A 55 -3.35 -5.74 -8.96
N ILE A 56 -3.16 -7.07 -9.07
CA ILE A 56 -2.04 -7.67 -9.79
C ILE A 56 -2.13 -7.32 -11.28
N GLN A 57 -3.31 -7.49 -11.88
CA GLN A 57 -3.51 -7.20 -13.29
C GLN A 57 -3.29 -5.72 -13.60
N ASN A 58 -3.75 -4.81 -12.75
CA ASN A 58 -3.54 -3.36 -12.92
C ASN A 58 -2.05 -3.00 -13.02
N VAL A 59 -1.18 -3.68 -12.26
CA VAL A 59 0.28 -3.47 -12.36
C VAL A 59 0.84 -4.10 -13.64
N LYS A 60 0.42 -5.33 -13.98
CA LYS A 60 0.92 -6.06 -15.16
C LYS A 60 0.53 -5.42 -16.49
N SER A 61 -0.71 -4.97 -16.61
CA SER A 61 -1.21 -4.28 -17.80
C SER A 61 -0.96 -2.77 -17.76
N GLY A 62 -0.40 -2.28 -16.66
CA GLY A 62 -0.03 -0.88 -16.51
C GLY A 62 1.04 -0.50 -17.53
N GLY A 63 0.98 0.75 -18.02
CA GLY A 63 2.00 1.31 -18.91
C GLY A 63 3.39 1.40 -18.26
N SER A 64 4.32 2.11 -18.90
CA SER A 64 5.73 2.21 -18.49
C SER A 64 5.95 2.54 -17.01
N SER A 65 5.08 3.35 -16.39
CA SER A 65 5.17 3.71 -14.98
C SER A 65 5.11 2.53 -14.01
N TYR A 66 4.47 1.43 -14.38
CA TYR A 66 4.31 0.24 -13.52
C TYR A 66 5.43 -0.78 -13.67
N ARG A 67 6.28 -0.65 -14.69
CA ARG A 67 7.29 -1.66 -15.06
C ARG A 67 8.31 -1.91 -13.95
N SER A 68 8.56 -0.93 -13.09
CA SER A 68 9.42 -1.08 -11.93
C SER A 68 8.78 -1.87 -10.78
N LEU A 69 7.44 -1.84 -10.67
CA LEU A 69 6.71 -2.60 -9.65
C LEU A 69 6.53 -4.07 -10.05
N ASP A 70 6.39 -4.35 -11.34
CA ASP A 70 6.30 -5.71 -11.86
C ASP A 70 7.57 -6.52 -11.53
N ARG A 71 8.75 -5.90 -11.68
CA ARG A 71 10.04 -6.51 -11.27
C ARG A 71 10.09 -6.87 -9.78
N ASN A 72 9.43 -6.09 -8.93
CA ASN A 72 9.36 -6.31 -7.49
C ASN A 72 8.17 -7.19 -7.08
N SER A 73 7.46 -7.80 -8.05
CA SER A 73 6.22 -8.55 -7.78
C SER A 73 5.25 -7.77 -6.91
N GLY A 74 5.00 -6.49 -7.25
CA GLY A 74 4.01 -5.65 -6.58
C GLY A 74 2.61 -5.82 -7.16
N ALA A 75 1.59 -5.63 -6.33
CA ALA A 75 0.20 -5.43 -6.73
C ALA A 75 -0.28 -4.09 -6.19
N GLY A 76 -1.17 -3.40 -6.90
CA GLY A 76 -1.64 -2.11 -6.40
C GLY A 76 -2.65 -1.41 -7.28
N LYS A 77 -3.17 -0.30 -6.76
CA LYS A 77 -4.12 0.56 -7.44
C LYS A 77 -3.74 2.03 -7.25
N THR A 78 -3.81 2.77 -8.35
CA THR A 78 -3.62 4.23 -8.38
C THR A 78 -4.93 4.96 -8.10
N GLY A 79 -4.80 6.16 -7.53
CA GLY A 79 -5.87 7.15 -7.43
C GLY A 79 -5.32 8.54 -7.70
N THR A 80 -6.16 9.42 -8.24
CA THR A 80 -5.90 10.86 -8.32
C THR A 80 -7.18 11.52 -7.82
N ALA A 81 -7.09 12.27 -6.72
CA ALA A 81 -8.25 12.91 -6.10
C ALA A 81 -8.12 14.42 -6.22
N GLN A 82 -9.08 15.07 -6.89
CA GLN A 82 -9.16 16.52 -7.01
C GLN A 82 -9.73 17.15 -5.74
N PHE A 83 -9.26 18.36 -5.41
CA PHE A 83 -9.80 19.21 -4.37
C PHE A 83 -9.63 20.69 -4.74
N GLU A 84 -10.51 21.54 -4.22
CA GLU A 84 -10.50 22.98 -4.51
C GLU A 84 -9.70 23.75 -3.45
N VAL A 85 -8.91 24.72 -3.91
CA VAL A 85 -8.19 25.70 -3.09
C VAL A 85 -8.45 27.11 -3.63
N SER A 86 -7.98 28.14 -2.91
CA SER A 86 -8.27 29.55 -3.26
C SER A 86 -7.80 29.98 -4.65
N ASP A 87 -6.76 29.33 -5.19
CA ASP A 87 -6.14 29.64 -6.48
C ASP A 87 -6.43 28.59 -7.57
N GLY A 88 -7.35 27.64 -7.32
CA GLY A 88 -7.86 26.69 -8.32
C GLY A 88 -7.98 25.25 -7.82
N THR A 89 -8.02 24.31 -8.76
CA THR A 89 -8.11 22.88 -8.47
C THR A 89 -6.71 22.26 -8.32
N ARG A 90 -6.53 21.47 -7.27
CA ARG A 90 -5.29 20.71 -6.99
C ARG A 90 -5.62 19.22 -6.83
N VAL A 91 -4.60 18.38 -6.84
CA VAL A 91 -4.76 16.92 -6.78
C VAL A 91 -3.87 16.27 -5.72
N HIS A 92 -4.36 15.15 -5.18
CA HIS A 92 -3.57 14.18 -4.45
C HIS A 92 -3.35 12.94 -5.30
N ALA A 93 -2.09 12.58 -5.53
CA ALA A 93 -1.71 11.42 -6.31
C ALA A 93 -1.40 10.23 -5.38
N TRP A 94 -2.21 9.18 -5.46
CA TRP A 94 -2.18 8.01 -4.59
C TRP A 94 -1.69 6.76 -5.29
N PHE A 95 -0.97 5.92 -4.55
CA PHE A 95 -0.80 4.50 -4.88
C PHE A 95 -0.85 3.65 -3.62
N ILE A 96 -1.70 2.62 -3.63
CA ILE A 96 -1.81 1.65 -2.55
C ILE A 96 -1.52 0.27 -3.09
N GLY A 97 -1.00 -0.63 -2.27
CA GLY A 97 -0.65 -1.96 -2.74
C GLY A 97 0.00 -2.84 -1.71
N PHE A 98 0.48 -3.98 -2.19
CA PHE A 98 1.18 -4.98 -1.40
C PHE A 98 2.19 -5.74 -2.26
N ALA A 99 3.17 -6.37 -1.61
CA ALA A 99 4.17 -7.20 -2.26
C ALA A 99 4.68 -8.28 -1.28
N PRO A 100 5.18 -9.42 -1.76
CA PRO A 100 5.03 -9.96 -3.12
C PRO A 100 3.57 -10.34 -3.48
N GLN A 101 3.23 -10.44 -4.77
CA GLN A 101 1.86 -10.75 -5.25
C GLN A 101 1.27 -12.07 -4.68
N LYS A 102 2.10 -13.13 -4.58
CA LYS A 102 1.64 -14.48 -4.17
C LYS A 102 1.57 -14.70 -2.67
N ASN A 103 2.58 -14.23 -1.94
CA ASN A 103 2.64 -14.33 -0.49
C ASN A 103 2.99 -12.94 0.07
N PRO A 104 2.01 -12.03 0.18
CA PRO A 104 2.28 -10.65 0.58
C PRO A 104 2.92 -10.56 1.97
N ARG A 105 4.00 -9.77 2.08
CA ARG A 105 4.75 -9.54 3.32
C ARG A 105 4.76 -8.08 3.74
N ILE A 106 4.39 -7.18 2.83
CA ILE A 106 4.27 -5.75 3.07
C ILE A 106 3.04 -5.22 2.34
N ALA A 107 2.31 -4.32 3.00
CA ALA A 107 1.28 -3.48 2.40
C ALA A 107 1.65 -2.00 2.60
N PHE A 108 1.33 -1.16 1.63
CA PHE A 108 1.72 0.24 1.62
C PHE A 108 0.60 1.15 1.08
N ALA A 109 0.70 2.43 1.43
CA ALA A 109 -0.03 3.52 0.81
C ALA A 109 0.89 4.72 0.72
N VAL A 110 0.99 5.31 -0.46
CA VAL A 110 1.75 6.52 -0.74
C VAL A 110 0.81 7.57 -1.31
N VAL A 111 0.93 8.80 -0.81
CA VAL A 111 0.26 9.98 -1.33
C VAL A 111 1.28 11.07 -1.60
N MET A 112 1.14 11.72 -2.74
CA MET A 112 1.78 12.99 -3.05
C MET A 112 0.68 14.04 -3.00
N GLU A 113 0.72 14.88 -1.98
CA GLU A 113 -0.32 15.85 -1.69
C GLU A 113 -0.09 17.16 -2.45
N ASP A 114 -1.17 17.93 -2.59
CA ASP A 114 -1.14 19.31 -3.02
C ASP A 114 -0.42 19.59 -4.36
N LEU A 115 -0.70 18.77 -5.36
CA LEU A 115 -0.13 18.92 -6.70
C LEU A 115 -1.03 19.77 -7.61
N ALA A 116 -0.46 20.48 -8.57
CA ALA A 116 -1.26 21.14 -9.61
C ALA A 116 -2.08 20.09 -10.41
N ASP A 117 -3.31 20.41 -10.79
CA ASP A 117 -4.14 19.51 -11.60
C ASP A 117 -3.70 19.50 -13.08
N VAL A 118 -2.65 18.72 -13.36
CA VAL A 118 -2.09 18.52 -14.71
C VAL A 118 -1.92 17.03 -15.00
N LYS A 119 -1.81 16.68 -16.29
CA LYS A 119 -1.77 15.28 -16.76
C LYS A 119 -0.63 14.46 -16.17
N GLU A 120 0.43 15.11 -15.71
CA GLU A 120 1.63 14.51 -15.14
C GLU A 120 1.51 14.22 -13.63
N ASN A 121 0.51 14.79 -12.96
CA ASN A 121 0.34 14.69 -11.52
C ASN A 121 -0.66 13.59 -11.13
N THR A 122 -0.43 12.40 -11.68
CA THR A 122 -1.23 11.21 -11.37
C THR A 122 -0.57 10.31 -10.33
N GLY A 123 -1.36 9.46 -9.67
CA GLY A 123 -0.84 8.40 -8.81
C GLY A 123 0.21 7.52 -9.51
N ALA A 124 0.04 7.27 -10.82
CA ALA A 124 0.97 6.45 -11.58
C ALA A 124 2.34 7.13 -11.78
N GLN A 125 2.37 8.44 -11.99
CA GLN A 125 3.61 9.18 -12.25
C GLN A 125 4.31 9.62 -10.95
N GLN A 126 3.54 9.98 -9.93
CA GLN A 126 4.08 10.63 -8.74
C GLN A 126 4.30 9.65 -7.58
N ALA A 127 3.35 8.74 -7.33
CA ALA A 127 3.43 7.85 -6.17
C ALA A 127 4.20 6.53 -6.46
N ILE A 128 4.13 6.01 -7.69
CA ILE A 128 4.82 4.74 -8.04
C ILE A 128 6.36 4.82 -7.88
N PRO A 129 7.06 5.89 -8.28
CA PRO A 129 8.52 5.98 -8.08
C PRO A 129 8.93 5.84 -6.61
N VAL A 130 8.18 6.46 -5.69
CA VAL A 130 8.39 6.32 -4.24
C VAL A 130 8.18 4.88 -3.79
N VAL A 131 7.15 4.21 -4.31
CA VAL A 131 6.86 2.80 -3.98
C VAL A 131 7.96 1.88 -4.51
N ARG A 132 8.50 2.14 -5.70
CA ARG A 132 9.65 1.40 -6.22
C ARG A 132 10.82 1.49 -5.24
N ASP A 133 11.15 2.69 -4.79
CA ASP A 133 12.30 2.91 -3.90
C ASP A 133 12.06 2.27 -2.53
N LEU A 134 10.83 2.36 -2.00
CA LEU A 134 10.39 1.62 -0.81
C LEU A 134 10.58 0.11 -0.95
N LEU A 135 10.13 -0.49 -2.05
CA LEU A 135 10.24 -1.94 -2.28
C LEU A 135 11.68 -2.39 -2.52
N ASN A 136 12.49 -1.59 -3.20
CA ASN A 136 13.91 -1.86 -3.37
C ASN A 136 14.63 -1.89 -2.02
N TYR A 137 14.37 -0.89 -1.16
CA TYR A 137 14.91 -0.85 0.19
C TYR A 137 14.41 -2.03 1.04
N TRP A 138 13.11 -2.34 0.98
CA TRP A 138 12.53 -3.50 1.69
C TRP A 138 13.20 -4.82 1.30
N ASN A 139 13.44 -5.05 0.00
CA ASN A 139 14.10 -6.25 -0.50
C ASN A 139 15.59 -6.34 -0.16
N SER A 140 16.20 -5.25 0.33
CA SER A 140 17.61 -5.21 0.74
C SER A 140 17.84 -5.55 2.23
N ARG A 141 16.77 -5.68 3.01
CA ARG A 141 16.81 -6.07 4.43
C ARG A 141 16.83 -7.58 4.58
#